data_AF-A0A087G1S0-F1
#
_entry.id   AF-A0A087G1S0-F1
#
_cell.length_a   1.000
_cell.length_b   1.000
_cell.length_c   1.000
_cell.angle_alpha   90.00
_cell.angle_beta   90.00
_cell.angle_gamma   90.00
#
_symmetry.space_group_name_H-M   'P 1'
#
loop_
_entity.id
_entity.type
_entity.pdbx_description
1 polymer ?
#
loop_
_entity_poly.entity_id
_entity_poly.type
_entity_poly.pdbx_seq_one_letter_code
_entity_poly.pdbx_strand_id
1 'polypeptide(L)'
;FQKWSVDMNMAACESLKLNHPQTQVRNDAAGDFLLLLKEWYKLCKRYVFSNDKTTDTSGSVNSTRETSESSSSSADDSESEEYEVEKLVDICYGDPDKTGNNGLKFK
;
A
#
# COMPACT_ATOMS: atom_id res chain seq x y z
N PHE A 1 -14.29 -4.85 24.31
CA PHE A 1 -14.31 -4.86 22.84
C PHE A 1 -12.87 -4.95 22.33
N GLN A 2 -12.53 -6.02 21.62
CA GLN A 2 -11.24 -6.16 20.94
C GLN A 2 -11.33 -5.39 19.61
N LYS A 3 -10.52 -4.35 19.40
CA LYS A 3 -10.56 -3.56 18.16
C LYS A 3 -9.70 -4.18 17.06
N TRP A 4 -8.57 -4.76 17.43
CA TRP A 4 -7.58 -5.32 16.50
C TRP A 4 -7.13 -6.70 16.97
N SER A 5 -6.88 -7.61 16.02
CA SER A 5 -6.23 -8.90 16.26
C SER A 5 -5.22 -9.17 15.15
N VAL A 6 -4.08 -9.75 15.49
CA VAL A 6 -2.99 -10.04 14.55
C VAL A 6 -2.52 -11.46 14.82
N ASP A 7 -2.55 -12.30 13.79
CA ASP A 7 -2.07 -13.69 13.87
C ASP A 7 -1.54 -14.13 12.50
N MET A 8 -0.46 -14.89 12.48
CA MET A 8 0.10 -15.41 11.23
C MET A 8 -0.67 -16.62 10.69
N ASN A 9 -1.50 -17.27 11.51
CA ASN A 9 -2.34 -18.39 11.11
C ASN A 9 -3.66 -17.89 10.50
N MET A 10 -3.86 -18.16 9.21
CA MET A 10 -5.04 -17.74 8.47
C MET A 10 -6.34 -18.34 9.04
N ALA A 11 -6.32 -19.61 9.45
CA ALA A 11 -7.52 -20.27 10.01
C ALA A 11 -7.92 -19.66 11.36
N ALA A 12 -6.95 -19.27 12.19
CA ALA A 12 -7.21 -18.53 13.43
C ALA A 12 -7.83 -17.16 13.14
N CYS A 13 -7.31 -16.45 12.13
CA CYS A 13 -7.85 -15.16 11.69
C CYS A 13 -9.29 -15.26 11.19
N GLU A 14 -9.57 -16.23 10.32
CA GLU A 14 -10.91 -16.46 9.77
C GLU A 14 -11.92 -16.80 10.87
N SER A 15 -11.54 -17.71 11.77
CA SER A 15 -12.37 -18.07 12.92
C SER A 15 -12.70 -16.84 13.79
N LEU A 16 -11.70 -16.01 14.09
CA LEU A 16 -11.90 -14.81 14.90
C LEU A 16 -12.77 -13.78 14.18
N LYS A 17 -12.55 -13.57 12.87
CA LYS A 17 -13.35 -12.64 12.06
C LYS A 17 -14.80 -13.06 11.94
N LEU A 18 -15.07 -14.36 11.82
CA LEU A 18 -16.42 -14.92 11.76
C LEU A 18 -17.21 -14.66 13.06
N ASN A 19 -16.55 -14.84 14.21
CA ASN A 19 -17.18 -14.68 15.52
C ASN A 19 -17.18 -13.23 16.03
N HIS A 20 -16.31 -12.38 15.48
CA HIS A 20 -16.16 -10.98 15.88
C HIS A 20 -15.99 -10.06 14.65
N PRO A 21 -17.04 -9.86 13.83
CA PRO A 21 -16.96 -9.13 12.56
C PRO A 21 -16.56 -7.65 12.70
N GLN A 22 -16.74 -7.07 13.87
CA GLN A 22 -16.29 -5.71 14.20
C GLN A 22 -14.80 -5.60 14.53
N THR A 23 -14.12 -6.74 14.74
CA THR A 23 -12.68 -6.75 15.04
C THR A 23 -11.90 -6.68 13.74
N GLN A 24 -10.93 -5.79 13.67
CA GLN A 24 -10.03 -5.71 12.54
C GLN A 24 -8.95 -6.80 12.67
N VAL A 25 -9.16 -7.90 11.95
CA VAL A 25 -8.29 -9.08 11.99
C VAL A 25 -7.27 -9.02 10.86
N ARG A 26 -5.99 -9.15 11.20
CA ARG A 26 -4.89 -9.11 10.25
C ARG A 26 -4.12 -10.42 10.26
N ASN A 27 -3.97 -11.02 9.08
CA ASN A 27 -3.16 -12.21 8.89
C ASN A 27 -1.72 -11.84 8.56
N ASP A 28 -0.99 -11.32 9.55
CA ASP A 28 0.37 -10.82 9.41
C ASP A 28 1.26 -11.43 10.50
N ALA A 29 2.57 -11.58 10.24
CA ALA A 29 3.52 -11.88 11.30
C ALA A 29 3.62 -10.68 12.26
N ALA A 30 3.74 -10.94 13.57
CA ALA A 30 3.78 -9.87 14.57
C ALA A 30 4.94 -8.88 14.35
N GLY A 31 6.09 -9.37 13.86
CA GLY A 31 7.25 -8.53 13.52
C GLY A 31 6.95 -7.57 12.37
N ASP A 32 6.32 -8.07 11.30
CA ASP A 32 5.93 -7.27 10.14
C ASP A 32 4.84 -6.26 10.52
N PHE A 33 3.87 -6.66 11.33
CA PHE A 33 2.84 -5.75 11.83
C PHE A 33 3.43 -4.61 12.68
N LEU A 34 4.47 -4.88 13.48
CA LEU A 34 5.19 -3.82 14.21
C LEU A 34 5.87 -2.82 13.26
N LEU A 35 6.46 -3.31 12.17
CA LEU A 35 7.07 -2.45 11.15
C LEU A 35 6.01 -1.65 10.39
N LEU A 36 4.86 -2.26 10.08
CA LEU A 36 3.69 -1.58 9.54
C LEU A 36 3.27 -0.42 10.44
N LEU A 37 3.14 -0.62 11.75
CA LEU A 37 2.77 0.45 12.68
C LEU A 37 3.77 1.62 12.68
N LYS A 38 5.08 1.33 12.57
CA LYS A 38 6.12 2.37 12.50
C LYS A 38 6.01 3.21 11.24
N GLU A 39 5.84 2.57 10.09
CA GLU A 39 5.70 3.28 8.81
C GLU A 39 4.34 3.99 8.69
N TRP A 40 3.26 3.36 9.16
CA TRP A 40 1.93 3.96 9.25
C TRP A 40 1.96 5.26 10.06
N TYR A 41 2.65 5.28 11.20
CA TYR A 41 2.83 6.49 12.00
C TYR A 41 3.53 7.62 11.23
N LYS A 42 4.55 7.30 10.42
CA LYS A 42 5.21 8.30 9.56
C LYS A 42 4.26 8.84 8.49
N LEU A 43 3.44 7.97 7.89
CA LEU A 43 2.41 8.39 6.92
C LEU A 43 1.38 9.32 7.57
N CYS A 44 0.86 8.97 8.75
CA CYS A 44 -0.07 9.83 9.49
C CYS A 44 0.57 11.18 9.81
N LYS A 45 1.83 11.20 10.28
CA LYS A 45 2.55 12.46 10.49
C LYS A 45 2.63 13.32 9.24
N ARG A 46 2.97 12.72 8.11
CA ARG A 46 3.19 13.46 6.86
C ARG A 46 1.90 14.00 6.23
N TYR A 47 0.82 13.21 6.24
CA TYR A 47 -0.37 13.53 5.46
C TYR A 47 -1.61 13.85 6.30
N VAL A 48 -1.68 13.38 7.54
CA VAL A 48 -2.84 13.60 8.41
C VAL A 48 -2.58 14.75 9.38
N PHE A 49 -1.43 14.76 10.05
CA PHE A 49 -1.12 15.73 11.11
C PHE A 49 -0.40 16.99 10.62
N SER A 50 0.20 16.98 9.42
CA SER A 50 0.93 18.14 8.88
C SER A 50 0.03 19.15 8.16
N ASN A 51 -1.26 18.84 7.95
CA ASN A 51 -2.19 19.72 7.24
C ASN A 51 -2.62 20.97 8.03
N ASP A 52 -2.29 21.08 9.32
CA ASP A 52 -2.59 22.29 10.09
C ASP A 52 -1.56 23.42 9.88
N LYS A 53 -0.42 23.14 9.24
CA LYS A 53 0.68 24.11 9.10
C LYS A 53 1.53 23.94 7.84
N THR A 54 0.96 23.95 6.64
CA THR A 54 1.69 24.44 5.46
C THR A 54 0.76 24.61 4.27
N THR A 55 0.66 25.87 3.84
CA THR A 55 0.40 26.29 2.47
C THR A 55 1.04 25.36 1.46
N ASP A 56 0.28 25.04 0.42
CA ASP A 56 0.67 24.38 -0.82
C ASP A 56 2.12 24.65 -1.20
N THR A 57 3.02 23.72 -0.85
CA THR A 57 4.19 23.50 -1.69
C THR A 57 3.89 22.23 -2.46
N SER A 58 3.03 22.40 -3.47
CA SER A 58 3.03 21.53 -4.62
C SER A 58 4.46 21.54 -5.16
N GLY A 59 5.22 20.51 -4.79
CA GLY A 59 6.50 20.24 -5.41
C GLY A 59 6.19 19.95 -6.86
N SER A 60 6.21 20.99 -7.69
CA SER A 60 6.28 20.91 -9.14
C SER A 60 7.52 20.09 -9.46
N VAL A 61 7.33 18.78 -9.56
CA VAL A 61 8.30 17.90 -10.17
C VAL A 61 8.26 18.32 -11.64
N ASN A 62 9.18 19.21 -12.00
CA ASN A 62 9.44 19.54 -13.39
C ASN A 62 9.87 18.24 -14.07
N SER A 63 8.91 17.50 -14.63
CA SER A 63 9.19 16.47 -15.62
C SER A 63 9.70 17.20 -16.86
N THR A 64 11.01 17.41 -16.89
CA THR A 64 11.72 17.79 -18.10
C THR A 64 11.44 16.70 -19.13
N ARG A 65 10.57 17.04 -20.09
CA ARG A 65 10.18 16.19 -21.19
C ARG A 65 11.34 16.21 -22.18
N GLU A 66 12.29 15.30 -22.02
CA GLU A 66 13.33 15.04 -23.01
C GLU A 66 12.65 14.37 -24.22
N THR A 67 12.39 15.16 -25.26
CA THR A 67 11.93 14.69 -26.56
C THR A 67 13.11 14.00 -27.27
N SER A 68 13.15 12.68 -27.26
CA SER A 68 14.00 11.91 -28.18
C SER A 68 13.14 11.40 -29.34
N GLU A 69 13.28 12.09 -30.47
CA GLU A 69 12.70 11.74 -31.76
C GLU A 69 13.25 10.39 -32.28
N SER A 70 12.30 9.48 -32.53
CA SER A 70 12.23 8.48 -33.60
C SER A 70 13.36 7.45 -33.80
N SER A 71 13.02 6.18 -33.60
CA SER A 71 13.26 5.17 -34.65
C SER A 71 12.16 4.11 -34.62
N SER A 72 11.54 3.92 -35.78
CA SER A 72 10.46 2.97 -36.04
C SER A 72 10.95 1.52 -35.98
N SER A 73 10.21 0.64 -35.32
CA SER A 73 9.97 -0.71 -35.86
C SER A 73 8.83 -1.42 -35.16
N SER A 74 7.83 -1.77 -35.97
CA SER A 74 6.82 -2.82 -35.78
C SER A 74 5.73 -2.53 -34.75
N ALA A 75 4.58 -2.11 -35.28
CA ALA A 75 3.29 -2.17 -34.61
C ALA A 75 3.01 -3.61 -34.17
N ASP A 76 3.21 -3.87 -32.88
CA ASP A 76 2.47 -4.89 -32.17
C ASP A 76 1.32 -4.15 -31.49
N ASP A 77 0.16 -4.20 -32.13
CA ASP A 77 -1.13 -3.68 -31.64
C ASP A 77 -1.66 -4.60 -30.53
N SER A 78 -0.80 -4.88 -29.55
CA SER A 78 -1.22 -5.47 -28.29
C SER A 78 -1.80 -4.31 -27.50
N GLU A 79 -3.12 -4.11 -27.59
CA GLU A 79 -3.83 -3.18 -26.72
C GLU A 79 -3.41 -3.47 -25.28
N SER A 80 -2.59 -2.60 -24.71
CA SER A 80 -2.10 -2.74 -23.35
C SER A 80 -3.31 -2.67 -22.45
N GLU A 81 -3.66 -3.80 -21.83
CA GLU A 81 -4.77 -3.87 -20.89
C GLU A 81 -4.42 -3.03 -19.65
N GLU A 82 -4.81 -1.76 -19.70
CA GLU A 82 -4.62 -0.81 -18.61
C GLU A 82 -5.73 -0.96 -17.58
N TYR A 83 -5.36 -0.91 -16.31
CA TYR A 83 -6.28 -1.03 -15.20
C TYR A 83 -6.29 0.27 -14.39
N GLU A 84 -7.49 0.79 -14.11
CA GLU A 84 -7.68 1.90 -13.18
C GLU A 84 -7.87 1.37 -11.75
N VAL A 85 -7.20 2.03 -10.78
CA VAL A 85 -7.37 1.69 -9.37
C VAL A 85 -8.64 2.36 -8.84
N GLU A 86 -9.68 1.58 -8.56
CA GLU A 86 -10.92 2.09 -7.95
C GLU A 86 -10.66 2.65 -6.54
N LYS A 87 -9.99 1.86 -5.68
CA LYS A 87 -9.69 2.24 -4.29
C LYS A 87 -8.59 1.38 -3.68
N LEU A 88 -7.95 1.94 -2.64
CA LEU A 88 -7.03 1.21 -1.77
C LEU A 88 -7.81 0.65 -0.58
N VAL A 89 -7.79 -0.67 -0.39
CA VAL A 89 -8.59 -1.35 0.65
C VAL A 89 -7.78 -1.78 1.87
N ASP A 90 -6.50 -2.11 1.68
CA ASP A 90 -5.63 -2.53 2.78
C ASP A 90 -4.16 -2.19 2.50
N ILE A 91 -3.35 -2.26 3.54
CA ILE A 91 -1.91 -1.99 3.52
C ILE A 91 -1.21 -2.99 4.44
N CYS A 92 -0.04 -3.49 4.05
CA CYS A 92 0.78 -4.36 4.89
C CYS A 92 2.26 -3.96 4.81
N TYR A 93 3.07 -4.57 5.67
CA TYR A 93 4.52 -4.51 5.59
C TYR A 93 5.07 -5.91 5.32
N GLY A 94 6.08 -6.01 4.47
CA GLY A 94 6.72 -7.28 4.12
C GLY A 94 6.84 -7.43 2.61
N ASP A 95 6.75 -8.66 2.13
CA ASP A 95 6.90 -9.02 0.72
C ASP A 95 5.78 -10.00 0.32
N PRO A 96 4.53 -9.52 0.18
CA PRO A 96 3.38 -10.36 -0.16
C PRO A 96 3.55 -11.05 -1.52
N ASP A 97 4.26 -10.40 -2.45
CA ASP A 97 4.51 -10.90 -3.80
C ASP A 97 5.75 -11.81 -3.90
N LYS A 98 6.45 -12.04 -2.78
CA LYS A 98 7.66 -12.89 -2.70
C LYS A 98 8.77 -12.47 -3.67
N THR A 99 8.92 -11.17 -3.89
CA THR A 99 9.90 -10.55 -4.79
C THR A 99 11.30 -10.40 -4.16
N GLY A 100 11.45 -10.69 -2.87
CA GLY A 100 12.64 -10.45 -2.06
C GLY A 100 12.72 -9.04 -1.45
N ASN A 101 11.76 -8.17 -1.75
CA ASN A 101 11.78 -6.76 -1.34
C ASN A 101 10.77 -6.47 -0.22
N ASN A 102 11.27 -6.40 1.02
CA ASN A 102 10.45 -6.04 2.17
C ASN A 102 10.15 -4.52 2.19
N GLY A 103 8.89 -4.16 2.38
CA GLY A 103 8.49 -2.76 2.54
C GLY A 103 6.99 -2.59 2.75
N LEU A 104 6.53 -1.33 2.75
CA LEU A 104 5.09 -1.04 2.71
C LEU A 104 4.50 -1.42 1.35
N LYS A 105 3.36 -2.09 1.37
CA LYS A 105 2.65 -2.57 0.18
C LYS A 105 1.15 -2.36 0.36
N PHE A 106 0.45 -2.06 -0.74
CA PHE A 106 -1.01 -2.14 -0.76
C PHE A 106 -1.42 -3.59 -0.97
N LYS A 107 -2.52 -3.99 -0.33
CA LYS A 107 -3.08 -5.34 -0.40
C LYS A 107 -4.51 -5.28 -0.94
#